data_AF-A0A8T5SGW8-F1
#
_entry.id   AF-A0A8T5SGW8-F1
#
_cell.length_a   1.000
_cell.length_b   1.000
_cell.length_c   1.000
_cell.angle_alpha   90.00
_cell.angle_beta   90.00
_cell.angle_gamma   90.00
#
_symmetry.space_group_name_H-M   'P 1'
#
loop_
_entity.id
_entity.type
_entity.pdbx_description
1 polymer ?
#
loop_
_entity_poly.entity_id
_entity_poly.type
_entity_poly.pdbx_seq_one_letter_code
_entity_poly.pdbx_strand_id
1 'polypeptide(L)' 'MSWADAVKNCYEEAKKSLRGIRNIQIIESDVKIKEDVDKMIYRCRVQVNFQLER' A
#
# COMPACT_ATOMS: atom_id res chain seq x y z
N MET A 1 9.33 -7.89 -6.05
CA MET A 1 8.16 -7.12 -5.57
C MET A 1 7.14 -8.10 -5.06
N SER A 2 6.72 -7.92 -3.83
CA SER A 2 5.74 -8.74 -3.10
C SER A 2 4.57 -7.88 -2.63
N TRP A 3 3.50 -8.50 -2.10
CA TRP A 3 2.43 -7.75 -1.44
C TRP A 3 2.93 -6.92 -0.25
N ALA A 4 3.95 -7.41 0.48
CA ALA A 4 4.56 -6.67 1.57
C ALA A 4 5.26 -5.38 1.08
N ASP A 5 5.93 -5.46 -0.08
CA ASP A 5 6.55 -4.28 -0.70
C ASP A 5 5.50 -3.24 -1.11
N ALA A 6 4.36 -3.69 -1.66
CA ALA A 6 3.27 -2.80 -2.04
C ALA A 6 2.67 -2.07 -0.84
N VAL A 7 2.46 -2.76 0.28
CA VAL A 7 1.99 -2.15 1.54
C VAL A 7 3.03 -1.18 2.10
N LYS A 8 4.31 -1.56 2.10
CA LYS A 8 5.40 -0.70 2.57
C LYS A 8 5.48 0.59 1.76
N ASN A 9 5.39 0.50 0.43
CA ASN A 9 5.37 1.68 -0.44
C ASN A 9 4.17 2.59 -0.13
N CYS A 10 3.00 2.01 0.15
CA CYS A 10 1.84 2.80 0.56
C CYS A 10 2.08 3.54 1.89
N TYR A 11 2.67 2.88 2.88
CA TYR A 11 3.06 3.53 4.14
C TYR A 11 4.06 4.67 3.92
N GLU A 12 5.09 4.45 3.11
CA GLU A 12 6.12 5.44 2.79
C GLU A 12 5.55 6.68 2.10
N GLU A 13 4.52 6.52 1.28
CA GLU A 13 3.81 7.64 0.68
C GLU A 13 2.87 8.32 1.69
N ALA A 14 2.07 7.54 2.41
CA ALA A 14 1.10 8.05 3.38
C ALA A 14 1.75 8.91 4.49
N LYS A 15 2.93 8.52 4.98
CA LYS A 15 3.63 9.26 6.05
C LYS A 15 4.16 10.64 5.63
N LYS A 16 4.16 10.96 4.33
CA LYS A 16 4.53 12.28 3.81
C LYS A 16 3.46 13.33 4.10
N SER A 17 2.19 12.93 4.09
CA SER A 17 1.04 13.83 4.28
C SER A 17 0.26 13.57 5.56
N LEU A 18 0.26 12.34 6.07
CA LEU A 18 -0.43 11.95 7.29
C LEU A 18 0.55 11.83 8.46
N ARG A 19 0.19 12.45 9.60
CA ARG A 19 0.85 12.23 10.89
C ARG A 19 0.02 11.28 11.75
N GLY A 20 0.66 10.66 12.73
CA GLY A 20 -0.04 9.78 13.68
C GLY A 20 -0.64 8.50 13.09
N ILE A 21 -0.07 7.94 12.02
CA ILE A 21 -0.50 6.65 11.46
C ILE A 21 -0.39 5.55 12.54
N ARG A 22 -1.47 4.81 12.79
CA ARG A 22 -1.54 3.76 13.84
C ARG A 22 -1.54 2.35 13.27
N ASN A 23 -2.29 2.13 12.19
CA ASN A 23 -2.33 0.85 11.52
C ASN A 23 -2.70 1.02 10.04
N ILE A 24 -2.35 0.00 9.26
CA ILE A 24 -2.70 -0.12 7.84
C ILE A 24 -3.27 -1.52 7.65
N GLN A 25 -4.47 -1.61 7.09
CA GLN A 25 -5.14 -2.87 6.81
C GLN A 25 -5.30 -3.05 5.31
N ILE A 26 -4.94 -4.22 4.79
CA ILE A 26 -5.21 -4.60 3.40
C ILE A 26 -6.70 -4.91 3.28
N ILE A 27 -7.39 -4.20 2.40
CA ILE A 27 -8.79 -4.48 2.04
C ILE A 27 -8.82 -5.48 0.87
N GLU A 28 -7.90 -5.32 -0.07
CA GLU A 28 -7.87 -6.09 -1.30
C GLU A 28 -6.43 -6.20 -1.80
N SER A 29 -6.08 -7.37 -2.31
CA SER A 29 -4.80 -7.60 -2.98
C SER A 29 -5.04 -8.31 -4.31
N ASP A 30 -4.34 -7.83 -5.34
CA ASP A 30 -4.43 -8.37 -6.68
C ASP A 30 -3.07 -8.31 -7.37
N VAL A 31 -2.95 -9.03 -8.48
CA VAL A 31 -1.76 -9.00 -9.33
C VAL A 31 -2.18 -8.62 -10.73
N LYS A 32 -1.63 -7.51 -11.23
CA LYS A 32 -1.76 -7.15 -12.64
C LYS A 32 -0.67 -7.85 -13.44
N ILE A 33 -1.07 -8.72 -14.34
CA ILE A 33 -0.19 -9.43 -15.27
C ILE A 33 0.00 -8.57 -16.52
N LYS A 34 1.25 -8.40 -16.94
CA LYS A 34 1.65 -7.81 -18.22
C LYS A 34 2.40 -8.87 -19.02
N GLU A 35 1.68 -9.63 -19.82
CA GLU A 35 2.21 -10.76 -20.59
C GLU A 35 3.20 -10.31 -21.68
N ASP A 36 3.01 -9.10 -22.22
CA ASP A 36 3.87 -8.48 -23.23
C ASP A 36 5.33 -8.29 -22.76
N VAL A 37 5.53 -8.12 -21.46
CA VAL A 37 6.86 -7.89 -20.86
C VAL A 37 7.16 -8.85 -19.72
N ASP A 38 6.43 -9.98 -19.66
CA ASP A 38 6.52 -11.01 -18.62
C ASP A 38 6.67 -10.45 -17.19
N LYS A 39 5.79 -9.51 -16.83
CA LYS A 39 5.88 -8.76 -15.58
C LYS A 39 4.62 -8.89 -14.73
N MET A 40 4.82 -9.26 -13.47
CA MET A 40 3.78 -9.26 -12.45
C MET A 40 3.86 -7.99 -11.60
N ILE A 41 2.75 -7.27 -11.48
CA ILE A 41 2.64 -6.06 -10.65
C ILE A 41 1.69 -6.36 -9.50
N TYR A 42 2.26 -6.50 -8.30
CA TYR A 42 1.51 -6.73 -7.07
C TYR A 42 0.89 -5.40 -6.60
N ARG A 43 -0.43 -5.40 -6.39
CA ARG A 43 -1.20 -4.24 -5.94
C ARG A 43 -1.93 -4.57 -4.64
N CYS A 44 -1.97 -3.59 -3.75
CA CYS A 44 -2.72 -3.67 -2.50
C CYS A 44 -3.56 -2.39 -2.36
N ARG A 45 -4.87 -2.54 -2.15
CA ARG A 45 -5.73 -1.47 -1.63
C ARG A 45 -5.71 -1.58 -0.11
N VAL A 46 -5.39 -0.47 0.56
CA VAL A 46 -5.28 -0.44 2.02
C VAL A 46 -6.14 0.67 2.62
N GLN A 47 -6.61 0.46 3.85
CA GLN A 47 -7.15 1.49 4.72
C GLN A 47 -6.06 1.93 5.68
N VAL A 48 -5.80 3.24 5.75
CA VAL A 48 -4.83 3.84 6.67
C VAL A 48 -5.61 4.55 7.78
N ASN A 49 -5.46 4.10 9.02
CA ASN A 49 -6.04 4.78 10.17
C ASN A 49 -4.96 5.62 10.86
N PHE A 50 -5.26 6.90 11.07
CA PHE A 50 -4.36 7.86 11.69
C PHE A 50 -5.09 8.72 12.71
N GLN A 51 -4.34 9.24 13.67
CA GLN A 51 -4.87 10.12 14.72
C GLN A 51 -4.75 11.59 14.28
N LEU A 52 -5.80 12.37 14.48
CA LEU A 52 -5.77 13.82 14.30
C LEU A 52 -5.05 14.45 15.50
N GLU A 53 -4.03 15.27 15.21
CA GLU A 53 -3.41 16.15 16.20
C GLU A 53 -4.38 17.31 16.46
N ARG A 54 -4.60 17.63 17.74
CA ARG A 54 -5.52 18.67 18.21
C ARG A 54 -4.75 19.97 18.47
#